data_AF-A0A7S3BPZ8-F1
#
_entry.id   AF-A0A7S3BPZ8-F1
#
_cell.length_a   1.000
_cell.length_b   1.000
_cell.length_c   1.000
_cell.angle_alpha   90.00
_cell.angle_beta   90.00
_cell.angle_gamma   90.00
#
_symmetry.space_group_name_H-M   'P 1'
#
loop_
_entity.id
_entity.type
_entity.pdbx_description
1 polymer ?
#
loop_
_entity_poly.entity_id
_entity_poly.type
_entity_poly.pdbx_seq_one_letter_code
_entity_poly.pdbx_strand_id
1 'polypeptide(L)'
;GAVMNTYLLEKSRLVFQGPLERNYHALYMVQEGADPEERRALSLESSPTKYAYLNQSGVTANPDWGSDAEEYHVMRQAMGSVGMDGQTQREAVGVLAAVLHLGNVEFTQETGEEYAA
;
A
#
# COMPACT_ATOMS: atom_id res chain seq x y z
N GLY A 1 -16.64 -27.02 0.32
CA GLY A 1 -15.43 -26.38 -0.25
C GLY A 1 -15.82 -25.50 -1.40
N ALA A 2 -14.99 -24.53 -1.76
CA ALA A 2 -15.16 -23.63 -2.90
C ALA A 2 -13.80 -23.43 -3.58
N VAL A 3 -13.80 -23.15 -4.89
CA VAL A 3 -12.59 -22.82 -5.66
C VAL A 3 -12.81 -21.44 -6.26
N MET A 4 -11.81 -20.57 -6.12
CA MET A 4 -11.81 -19.23 -6.70
C MET A 4 -10.77 -19.17 -7.79
N ASN A 5 -11.18 -18.69 -8.97
CA ASN A 5 -10.29 -18.38 -10.08
C ASN A 5 -10.30 -16.86 -10.29
N THR A 6 -9.13 -16.24 -10.24
CA THR A 6 -8.96 -14.81 -10.45
C THR A 6 -8.40 -14.57 -11.85
N TYR A 7 -8.97 -13.61 -12.58
CA TYR A 7 -8.55 -13.27 -13.93
C TYR A 7 -8.22 -11.77 -14.02
N LEU A 8 -7.21 -11.44 -14.83
CA LEU A 8 -6.92 -10.07 -15.30
C LEU A 8 -6.82 -9.00 -14.19
N LEU A 9 -5.99 -9.24 -13.17
CA LEU A 9 -5.65 -8.20 -12.21
C LEU A 9 -5.01 -7.00 -12.93
N GLU A 10 -5.54 -5.80 -12.70
CA GLU A 10 -5.11 -4.54 -13.31
C GLU A 10 -3.77 -4.05 -12.72
N LYS A 11 -2.66 -4.62 -13.19
CA LYS A 11 -1.31 -4.32 -12.67
C LYS A 11 -0.93 -2.83 -12.74
N SER A 12 -1.39 -2.11 -13.77
CA SER A 12 -1.12 -0.68 -13.95
C SER A 12 -1.64 0.18 -12.81
N ARG A 13 -2.74 -0.23 -12.16
CA ARG A 13 -3.35 0.51 -11.04
C ARG A 13 -2.40 0.70 -9.87
N LEU A 14 -1.44 -0.21 -9.68
CA LEU A 14 -0.45 -0.11 -8.60
C LEU A 14 0.44 1.14 -8.75
N VAL A 15 0.82 1.48 -9.98
CA VAL A 15 1.81 2.53 -10.25
C VAL A 15 1.19 3.79 -10.86
N PHE A 16 -0.06 3.72 -11.32
CA PHE A 16 -0.78 4.83 -11.92
C PHE A 16 -2.22 4.90 -11.41
N GLN A 17 -2.69 6.09 -11.06
CA GLN A 17 -4.10 6.36 -10.76
C GLN A 17 -4.62 7.51 -11.63
N GLY A 18 -5.75 7.29 -12.30
CA GLY A 18 -6.45 8.34 -13.03
C GLY A 18 -7.04 9.41 -12.09
N PRO A 19 -7.47 10.56 -12.63
CA PRO A 19 -8.17 11.58 -11.84
C PRO A 19 -9.34 10.99 -11.06
N LEU A 20 -9.44 11.33 -9.77
CA LEU A 20 -10.45 10.85 -8.83
C LEU A 20 -10.41 9.34 -8.52
N GLU A 21 -9.44 8.58 -9.05
CA GLU A 21 -9.29 7.17 -8.73
C GLU A 21 -8.33 6.93 -7.56
N ARG A 22 -8.55 5.83 -6.85
CA ARG A 22 -7.65 5.32 -5.81
C ARG A 22 -6.87 4.11 -6.32
N ASN A 23 -5.77 3.82 -5.64
CA ASN A 23 -5.10 2.53 -5.74
C ASN A 23 -5.93 1.43 -5.04
N TYR A 24 -5.43 0.20 -4.95
CA TYR A 24 -6.08 -0.87 -4.21
C TYR A 24 -6.25 -0.53 -2.73
N HIS A 25 -7.43 -0.84 -2.17
CA HIS A 25 -7.79 -0.51 -0.79
C HIS A 25 -6.80 -1.04 0.24
N ALA A 26 -6.24 -2.24 0.03
CA ALA A 26 -5.28 -2.84 0.96
C ALA A 26 -4.09 -1.94 1.31
N LEU A 27 -3.63 -1.09 0.37
CA LEU A 27 -2.52 -0.16 0.62
C LEU A 27 -2.93 0.96 1.59
N TYR A 28 -4.15 1.49 1.45
CA TYR A 28 -4.69 2.51 2.35
C TYR A 28 -5.06 1.91 3.71
N MET A 29 -5.60 0.69 3.74
CA MET A 29 -5.87 -0.05 4.97
C MET A 29 -4.60 -0.25 5.80
N VAL A 30 -3.50 -0.68 5.18
CA VAL A 30 -2.20 -0.80 5.87
C VAL A 30 -1.75 0.58 6.39
N GLN A 31 -1.87 1.61 5.57
CA GLN A 31 -1.43 2.96 5.94
C GLN A 31 -2.24 3.57 7.09
N GLU A 32 -3.54 3.31 7.19
CA GLU A 32 -4.42 3.89 8.21
C GLU A 32 -4.62 2.97 9.43
N GLY A 33 -4.65 1.65 9.23
CA GLY A 33 -5.00 0.67 10.26
C GLY A 33 -3.83 0.06 11.04
N ALA A 34 -2.58 0.24 10.58
CA ALA A 34 -1.42 -0.24 11.33
C ALA A 34 -1.30 0.48 12.68
N ASP A 35 -1.22 -0.33 13.75
CA ASP A 35 -1.05 0.16 15.12
C ASP A 35 0.33 0.83 15.31
N PRO A 36 0.58 1.55 16.42
CA PRO A 36 1.85 2.27 16.60
C PRO A 36 3.10 1.38 16.57
N GLU A 37 3.01 0.10 16.96
CA GLU A 37 4.14 -0.82 16.94
C GLU A 37 4.40 -1.33 15.51
N GLU A 38 3.36 -1.81 14.83
CA GLU A 38 3.43 -2.28 13.45
C GLU A 38 3.86 -1.14 12.50
N ARG A 39 3.34 0.07 12.71
CA ARG A 39 3.74 1.28 11.98
C ARG A 39 5.23 1.56 12.09
N ARG A 40 5.79 1.47 13.30
CA ARG A 40 7.24 1.64 13.52
C ARG A 40 8.03 0.52 12.86
N ALA A 41 7.58 -0.73 13.00
CA ALA A 41 8.26 -1.88 12.40
C ALA A 41 8.31 -1.80 10.87
N LEU A 42 7.25 -1.30 10.24
CA LEU A 42 7.11 -1.13 8.80
C LEU A 42 7.63 0.22 8.28
N SER A 43 8.06 1.11 9.18
CA SER A 43 8.47 2.48 8.87
C SER A 43 7.42 3.26 8.07
N LEU A 44 6.12 3.08 8.37
CA LEU A 44 5.08 3.76 7.61
C LEU A 44 5.07 5.26 7.92
N GLU A 45 4.74 6.04 6.90
CA GLU A 45 4.59 7.48 7.01
C GLU A 45 3.39 7.87 7.89
N SER A 46 3.34 9.14 8.26
CA SER A 46 2.26 9.71 9.07
C SER A 46 0.96 9.93 8.31
N SER A 47 0.98 9.91 6.97
CA SER A 47 -0.21 10.19 6.14
C SER A 47 -0.07 9.53 4.76
N PRO A 48 -1.18 9.05 4.16
CA PRO A 48 -1.19 8.49 2.81
C PRO A 48 -0.74 9.50 1.74
N THR A 49 -0.88 10.79 2.01
CA THR A 49 -0.47 11.86 1.08
C THR A 49 1.03 11.88 0.80
N LYS A 50 1.84 11.25 1.66
CA LYS A 50 3.29 11.14 1.51
C LYS A 50 3.75 9.99 0.61
N TYR A 51 2.85 9.12 0.19
CA TYR A 51 3.17 8.05 -0.73
C TYR A 51 2.74 8.40 -2.15
N ALA A 52 3.69 8.37 -3.08
CA ALA A 52 3.43 8.61 -4.48
C ALA A 52 2.35 7.66 -4.99
N TYR A 53 2.35 6.38 -4.62
CA TYR A 53 1.35 5.40 -5.05
C TYR A 53 -0.02 5.50 -4.37
N LEU A 54 -0.21 6.39 -3.38
CA LEU A 54 -1.50 6.61 -2.74
C LEU A 54 -2.14 7.95 -3.10
N ASN A 55 -1.36 8.90 -3.63
CA ASN A 55 -1.75 10.30 -3.71
C ASN A 55 -1.65 10.91 -5.13
N GLN A 56 -1.52 10.12 -6.19
CA GLN A 56 -1.39 10.66 -7.56
C GLN A 56 -2.62 11.44 -8.03
N SER A 57 -3.81 10.98 -7.61
CA SER A 57 -5.09 11.59 -7.98
C SER A 57 -5.56 12.68 -6.99
N GLY A 58 -4.85 12.84 -5.87
CA GLY A 58 -5.28 13.66 -4.72
C GLY A 58 -6.40 13.05 -3.88
N VAL A 59 -6.88 11.84 -4.20
CA VAL A 59 -7.94 11.15 -3.46
C VAL A 59 -7.34 10.05 -2.59
N THR A 60 -7.36 10.24 -1.26
CA THR A 60 -6.82 9.26 -0.30
C THR A 60 -7.87 8.53 0.52
N ALA A 61 -9.09 9.08 0.61
CA ALA A 61 -10.22 8.50 1.33
C ALA A 61 -11.41 8.30 0.38
N ASN A 62 -12.23 7.29 0.64
CA ASN A 62 -13.50 7.08 -0.06
C ASN A 62 -14.65 7.12 0.95
N PRO A 63 -15.52 8.15 0.92
CA PRO A 63 -16.66 8.26 1.85
C PRO A 63 -17.64 7.09 1.80
N ASP A 64 -17.74 6.40 0.65
CA ASP A 64 -18.67 5.28 0.46
C ASP A 64 -18.09 3.93 0.88
N TRP A 65 -16.77 3.87 1.15
CA TRP A 65 -16.04 2.65 1.51
C TRP A 65 -16.00 2.38 3.03
N GLY A 66 -16.22 3.41 3.85
CA GLY A 66 -16.01 3.33 5.29
C GLY A 66 -14.56 3.63 5.70
N SER A 67 -14.22 3.34 6.95
CA SER A 67 -12.91 3.63 7.52
C SER A 67 -11.86 2.61 7.08
N ASP A 68 -10.82 3.04 6.36
CA ASP A 68 -9.71 2.16 5.96
C ASP A 68 -9.02 1.50 7.17
N ALA A 69 -9.00 2.17 8.33
CA ALA A 69 -8.45 1.61 9.56
C ALA A 69 -9.31 0.47 10.13
N GLU A 70 -10.65 0.60 10.07
CA GLU A 70 -11.55 -0.48 10.51
C GLU A 70 -11.49 -1.66 9.55
N GLU A 71 -11.50 -1.40 8.24
CA GLU A 71 -11.38 -2.42 7.20
C GLU A 71 -10.05 -3.18 7.28
N TYR A 72 -8.96 -2.55 7.73
CA TYR A 72 -7.71 -3.24 8.01
C TYR A 72 -7.88 -4.35 9.06
N HIS A 73 -8.59 -4.06 10.15
CA HIS A 73 -8.82 -5.07 11.20
C HIS A 73 -9.73 -6.20 10.70
N VAL A 74 -10.75 -5.88 9.91
CA VAL A 74 -11.62 -6.87 9.25
C VAL A 74 -10.79 -7.77 8.31
N MET A 75 -9.91 -7.17 7.48
CA MET A 75 -9.00 -7.91 6.60
C MET A 75 -8.12 -8.88 7.40
N ARG A 76 -7.52 -8.44 8.51
CA ARG A 76 -6.65 -9.28 9.36
C ARG A 76 -7.41 -10.45 9.99
N GLN A 77 -8.64 -10.22 10.46
CA GLN A 77 -9.51 -11.29 10.97
C GLN A 77 -9.90 -12.29 9.87
N ALA A 78 -10.20 -11.81 8.67
CA ALA A 78 -10.52 -12.65 7.52
C ALA A 78 -9.32 -13.52 7.11
N MET A 79 -8.11 -12.96 7.06
CA MET A 79 -6.87 -13.71 6.82
C MET A 79 -6.69 -14.85 7.83
N GLY A 80 -6.90 -14.58 9.12
CA GLY A 80 -6.85 -15.60 10.16
C GLY A 80 -7.91 -16.71 9.97
N SER A 81 -9.12 -16.32 9.56
CA SER A 81 -10.23 -17.25 9.34
C SER A 81 -9.99 -18.23 8.18
N VAL A 82 -9.17 -17.84 7.19
CA VAL A 82 -8.76 -18.71 6.07
C VAL A 82 -7.44 -19.43 6.32
N GLY A 83 -6.92 -19.39 7.56
CA GLY A 83 -5.75 -20.16 7.99
C GLY A 83 -4.40 -19.48 7.78
N MET A 84 -4.36 -18.17 7.50
CA MET A 84 -3.11 -17.43 7.50
C MET A 84 -2.69 -17.13 8.93
N ASP A 85 -1.57 -17.70 9.37
CA ASP A 85 -1.04 -17.45 10.69
C ASP A 85 -0.49 -16.02 10.84
N GLY A 86 -0.18 -15.63 12.09
CA GLY A 86 0.29 -14.27 12.38
C GLY A 86 1.59 -13.91 11.67
N GLN A 87 2.45 -14.88 11.35
CA GLN A 87 3.68 -14.63 10.60
C GLN A 87 3.37 -14.32 9.13
N THR A 88 2.58 -15.17 8.48
CA THR A 88 2.16 -14.99 7.08
C THR A 88 1.41 -13.67 6.89
N GLN A 89 0.56 -13.30 7.85
CA GLN A 89 -0.13 -12.01 7.83
C GLN A 89 0.84 -10.82 7.91
N ARG A 90 1.84 -10.87 8.79
CA ARG A 90 2.88 -9.84 8.89
C ARG A 90 3.71 -9.74 7.62
N GLU A 91 4.09 -10.87 7.02
CA GLU A 91 4.84 -10.89 5.76
C GLU A 91 4.03 -10.29 4.60
N ALA A 92 2.75 -10.64 4.48
CA ALA A 92 1.86 -10.07 3.45
C ALA A 92 1.70 -8.55 3.60
N VAL A 93 1.50 -8.06 4.83
CA VAL A 93 1.44 -6.62 5.11
C VAL A 93 2.80 -5.95 4.86
N GLY A 94 3.91 -6.63 5.18
CA GLY A 94 5.25 -6.17 4.87
C GLY A 94 5.49 -5.95 3.39
N VAL A 95 4.98 -6.84 2.53
CA VAL A 95 5.04 -6.66 1.06
C VAL A 95 4.25 -5.43 0.62
N LEU A 96 3.06 -5.18 1.18
CA LEU A 96 2.28 -3.98 0.87
C LEU A 96 3.01 -2.70 1.27
N ALA A 97 3.62 -2.68 2.46
CA ALA A 97 4.46 -1.56 2.91
C ALA A 97 5.69 -1.35 1.99
N ALA A 98 6.34 -2.44 1.57
CA ALA A 98 7.47 -2.35 0.64
C ALA A 98 7.08 -1.75 -0.72
N VAL A 99 5.89 -2.06 -1.23
CA VAL A 99 5.35 -1.45 -2.46
C VAL A 99 5.14 0.07 -2.29
N LEU A 100 4.64 0.51 -1.13
CA LEU A 100 4.48 1.94 -0.83
C LEU A 100 5.84 2.66 -0.83
N HIS A 101 6.83 2.08 -0.16
CA HIS A 101 8.19 2.65 -0.10
C HIS A 101 8.86 2.69 -1.46
N LEU A 102 8.70 1.64 -2.27
CA LEU A 102 9.25 1.59 -3.63
C LEU A 102 8.70 2.73 -4.51
N GLY A 103 7.44 3.11 -4.33
CA GLY A 103 6.84 4.22 -5.05
C GLY A 103 7.46 5.59 -4.75
N ASN A 104 8.13 5.74 -3.61
CA ASN A 104 8.78 6.98 -3.19
C ASN A 104 10.27 7.06 -3.55
N VAL A 105 10.82 6.03 -4.20
CA VAL A 105 12.23 6.05 -4.63
C VAL A 105 12.39 7.04 -5.77
N GLU A 106 13.16 8.10 -5.53
CA GLU A 106 13.55 9.07 -6.53
C GLU A 106 14.95 8.76 -7.07
N PHE A 107 15.13 8.92 -8.38
CA PHE A 107 16.41 8.73 -9.05
C PHE A 107 16.91 10.07 -9.56
N THR A 108 18.12 10.46 -9.17
CA THR A 108 18.80 11.64 -9.69
C THR A 108 19.79 11.24 -10.79
N GLN A 109 19.82 11.97 -11.90
CA GLN A 109 20.90 11.82 -12.89
C GLN A 109 22.12 12.62 -12.42
N GLU A 110 23.27 11.97 -12.34
CA GLU A 110 24.54 12.67 -12.23
C GLU A 110 24.93 13.18 -13.64
N THR A 111 24.87 14.50 -13.85
CA THR A 111 25.44 15.12 -15.05
C THR A 111 26.96 15.06 -14.96
N GLY A 112 27.61 14.34 -15.87
CA GLY A 112 29.06 14.06 -15.89
C GLY A 112 29.95 15.26 -16.23
N GLU A 113 29.72 16.43 -15.63
CA GLU A 113 30.56 17.62 -15.80
C GLU A 113 31.81 17.62 -14.88
N GLU A 114 31.95 16.63 -14.00
CA GLU A 114 33.03 16.58 -13.00
C GLU A 114 34.37 16.00 -13.53
N TYR A 115 34.47 15.68 -14.83
CA TYR A 115 35.73 15.21 -15.46
C TYR A 115 36.37 16.21 -16.43
N ALA A 116 35.92 17.47 -16.44
CA ALA A 116 36.51 18.52 -17.27
C ALA A 116 37.16 19.62 -16.40
N ALA A 117 38.22 19.27 -15.67
CA ALA A 117 39.15 20.23 -15.06
C ALA A 117 40.59 19.71 -15.20
#